data_AF-A0A800B0K0-F1
#
_entry.id   AF-A0A800B0K0-F1
#
_cell.length_a   1.000
_cell.length_b   1.000
_cell.length_c   1.000
_cell.angle_alpha   90.00
_cell.angle_beta   90.00
_cell.angle_gamma   90.00
#
_symmetry.space_group_name_H-M   'P 1'
#
loop_
_entity.id
_entity.type
_entity.pdbx_description
1 polymer ?
#
loop_
_entity_poly.entity_id
_entity_poly.type
_entity_poly.pdbx_seq_one_letter_code
_entity_poly.pdbx_strand_id
1 'polypeptide(L)'
;MKQTIQFMKRNYKIIIPIFLLLGLFTYKTFAQDEVQKDKVILGLIHKILPQAHYAPTNIDDSFSEEIHTNFIKALDPSKRFFLKEDIKQFSKFKHKLDDEIKNQNIDFYLIAVNKFKQRLTETQEFYKELLKEPFD
;
A
#
# COMPACT_ATOMS: atom_id res chain seq x y z
N MET A 1 29.87 -0.13 -33.65
CA MET A 1 28.91 -1.11 -33.10
C MET A 1 29.49 -2.50 -32.81
N LYS A 2 30.24 -3.15 -33.71
CA LYS A 2 30.75 -4.52 -33.43
C LYS A 2 31.71 -4.60 -32.23
N GLN A 3 32.58 -3.60 -32.04
CA GLN A 3 33.53 -3.57 -30.92
C GLN A 3 32.86 -3.33 -29.55
N THR A 4 31.80 -2.53 -29.49
CA THR A 4 31.05 -2.27 -28.24
C THR A 4 30.26 -3.50 -27.79
N ILE A 5 29.67 -4.24 -28.74
CA ILE A 5 28.96 -5.50 -28.47
C ILE A 5 29.93 -6.59 -27.98
N GLN A 6 31.14 -6.64 -28.54
CA GLN A 6 32.17 -7.61 -28.13
C GLN A 6 32.70 -7.33 -26.71
N PHE A 7 32.83 -6.05 -26.33
CA PHE A 7 33.15 -5.63 -24.96
C PHE A 7 32.04 -6.04 -23.97
N MET A 8 30.76 -5.78 -24.30
CA MET A 8 29.63 -6.17 -23.47
C MET A 8 29.54 -7.69 -23.27
N LYS A 9 29.84 -8.50 -24.31
CA LYS A 9 29.90 -9.97 -24.21
C LYS A 9 31.07 -10.50 -23.40
N ARG A 10 32.21 -9.80 -23.37
CA ARG A 10 33.39 -10.21 -22.58
C ARG A 10 33.26 -9.85 -21.10
N ASN A 11 32.53 -8.79 -20.79
CA ASN A 11 32.44 -8.20 -19.44
C ASN A 11 31.04 -8.35 -18.80
N TYR A 12 30.16 -9.21 -19.33
CA TYR A 12 28.77 -9.37 -18.86
C TYR A 12 28.62 -9.67 -17.36
N LYS A 13 29.59 -10.37 -16.76
CA LYS A 13 29.61 -10.69 -15.32
C LYS A 13 29.66 -9.43 -14.43
N ILE A 14 30.14 -8.31 -14.95
CA ILE A 14 30.23 -7.02 -14.24
C ILE A 14 29.08 -6.09 -14.66
N ILE A 15 28.70 -6.11 -15.94
CA ILE A 15 27.66 -5.22 -16.48
C ILE A 15 26.27 -5.57 -15.92
N ILE A 16 25.93 -6.86 -15.83
CA ILE A 16 24.65 -7.33 -15.29
C ILE A 16 24.41 -6.84 -13.85
N PRO A 17 25.33 -7.04 -12.88
CA PRO A 17 25.09 -6.57 -11.52
C PRO A 17 25.04 -5.05 -11.40
N ILE A 18 25.82 -4.30 -12.20
CA ILE A 18 25.74 -2.83 -12.24
C ILE A 18 24.36 -2.37 -12.73
N PHE A 19 23.84 -3.00 -13.78
CA PHE A 19 22.53 -2.66 -14.33
C PHE A 19 21.40 -3.04 -13.36
N LEU A 20 21.52 -4.17 -12.66
CA LEU A 20 20.60 -4.57 -11.59
C LEU A 20 20.61 -3.57 -10.42
N LEU A 21 21.79 -3.12 -9.99
CA LEU A 21 21.93 -2.11 -8.94
C LEU A 21 21.33 -0.76 -9.34
N LEU A 22 21.58 -0.32 -10.57
CA LEU A 22 20.96 0.89 -11.13
C LEU A 22 19.43 0.76 -11.18
N GLY A 23 18.90 -0.38 -11.63
CA GLY A 23 17.47 -0.64 -11.65
C GLY A 23 16.82 -0.69 -10.26
N LEU A 24 17.50 -1.28 -9.27
CA LEU A 24 17.08 -1.29 -7.88
C LEU A 24 17.08 0.12 -7.27
N PHE A 25 18.09 0.94 -7.58
CA PHE A 25 18.19 2.31 -7.10
C PHE A 25 17.07 3.19 -7.67
N THR A 26 16.84 3.14 -8.99
CA THR A 26 15.76 3.91 -9.62
C THR A 26 14.38 3.47 -9.13
N TYR A 27 14.16 2.16 -8.97
CA TYR A 27 12.90 1.65 -8.41
C TYR A 27 12.63 2.20 -7.00
N LYS A 28 13.64 2.20 -6.11
CA LYS A 28 13.48 2.75 -4.77
C LYS A 28 13.17 4.24 -4.78
N THR A 29 13.81 5.03 -5.66
CA THR A 29 13.52 6.47 -5.74
C THR A 29 12.09 6.76 -6.16
N PHE A 30 11.54 6.00 -7.11
CA PHE A 30 10.14 6.18 -7.54
C PHE A 30 9.14 5.75 -6.46
N ALA A 31 9.34 4.60 -5.83
CA ALA A 31 8.44 4.13 -4.76
C ALA A 31 8.44 5.06 -3.54
N GLN A 32 9.59 5.66 -3.23
CA GLN A 32 9.73 6.60 -2.11
C GLN A 32 9.05 7.95 -2.39
N ASP A 33 8.93 8.37 -3.64
CA ASP A 33 8.27 9.63 -4.01
C ASP A 33 6.74 9.56 -3.77
N GLU A 34 6.11 8.45 -4.17
CA GLU A 34 4.67 8.22 -3.95
C GLU A 34 4.31 8.20 -2.45
N VAL A 35 5.08 7.46 -1.64
CA VAL A 35 4.88 7.40 -0.18
C VAL A 35 5.05 8.77 0.46
N GLN A 36 6.00 9.60 -0.01
CA GLN A 36 6.18 10.96 0.52
C GLN A 36 4.99 11.85 0.20
N LYS A 37 4.47 11.77 -1.03
CA LYS A 37 3.29 12.53 -1.45
C LYS A 37 2.07 12.23 -0.54
N ASP A 38 1.80 10.97 -0.26
CA ASP A 38 0.67 10.57 0.60
C ASP A 38 0.82 11.11 2.03
N LYS A 39 2.03 11.09 2.58
CA LYS A 39 2.33 11.68 3.90
C LYS A 39 2.09 13.20 3.93
N VAL A 40 2.49 13.91 2.88
CA VAL A 40 2.25 15.37 2.77
C VAL A 40 0.75 15.65 2.69
N ILE A 41 0.00 14.89 1.88
CA ILE A 41 -1.46 15.04 1.78
C ILE A 41 -2.11 14.80 3.14
N LEU A 42 -1.71 13.76 3.86
CA LEU A 42 -2.23 13.46 5.19
C LEU A 42 -1.96 14.61 6.17
N GLY A 43 -0.73 15.14 6.19
CA GLY A 43 -0.37 16.28 7.03
C GLY A 43 -1.15 17.55 6.70
N LEU A 44 -1.42 17.82 5.42
CA LEU A 44 -2.23 18.95 4.98
C LEU A 44 -3.69 18.80 5.42
N ILE A 45 -4.29 17.62 5.21
CA ILE A 45 -5.66 17.34 5.64
C ILE A 45 -5.77 17.49 7.15
N HIS A 46 -4.85 16.89 7.91
CA HIS A 46 -4.81 17.00 9.38
C HIS A 46 -4.75 18.46 9.86
N LYS A 47 -4.00 19.31 9.18
CA LYS A 47 -3.88 20.74 9.53
C LYS A 47 -5.12 21.56 9.17
N ILE A 48 -5.76 21.26 8.03
CA ILE A 48 -6.90 22.02 7.51
C ILE A 48 -8.21 21.60 8.17
N LEU A 49 -8.37 20.31 8.48
CA LEU A 49 -9.62 19.76 8.97
C LEU A 49 -10.17 20.47 10.22
N PRO A 50 -9.36 20.80 11.25
CA PRO A 50 -9.84 21.55 12.41
C PRO A 50 -10.27 22.99 12.11
N GLN A 51 -9.75 23.58 11.04
CA GLN A 51 -10.03 24.98 10.65
C GLN A 51 -11.24 25.08 9.71
N ALA A 52 -11.42 24.08 8.85
CA ALA A 52 -12.42 24.09 7.80
C ALA A 52 -13.70 23.32 8.16
N HIS A 53 -13.63 22.34 9.06
CA HIS A 53 -14.78 21.53 9.42
C HIS A 53 -15.66 22.26 10.45
N TYR A 54 -16.95 22.41 10.15
CA TYR A 54 -17.91 23.13 11.01
C TYR A 54 -18.01 22.55 12.43
N ALA A 55 -17.86 21.23 12.57
CA ALA A 55 -17.86 20.53 13.84
C ALA A 55 -16.59 19.68 13.97
N PRO A 56 -15.43 20.27 14.34
CA PRO A 56 -14.17 19.55 14.36
C PRO A 56 -14.19 18.43 15.41
N THR A 57 -13.82 17.23 14.99
CA THR A 57 -13.70 16.07 15.89
C THR A 57 -12.29 16.01 16.47
N ASN A 58 -12.17 15.60 17.72
CA ASN A 58 -10.88 15.32 18.34
C ASN A 58 -10.27 14.08 17.69
N ILE A 59 -8.97 14.16 17.36
CA ILE A 59 -8.22 13.06 16.76
C ILE A 59 -7.58 12.27 17.91
N ASP A 60 -8.34 11.32 18.45
CA ASP A 60 -8.02 10.49 19.63
C ASP A 60 -8.34 9.00 19.39
N ASP A 61 -8.25 8.17 20.43
CA ASP A 61 -8.51 6.72 20.36
C ASP A 61 -9.92 6.36 19.87
N SER A 62 -10.92 7.20 20.15
CA SER A 62 -12.30 6.98 19.69
C SER A 62 -12.41 7.26 18.20
N PHE A 63 -11.78 8.34 17.74
CA PHE A 63 -11.65 8.64 16.31
C PHE A 63 -10.90 7.53 15.58
N SER A 64 -9.82 7.01 16.16
CA SER A 64 -9.05 5.88 15.63
C SER A 64 -9.92 4.66 15.39
N GLU A 65 -10.74 4.27 16.37
CA GLU A 65 -11.61 3.10 16.26
C GLU A 65 -12.67 3.25 15.16
N GLU A 66 -13.27 4.44 15.06
CA GLU A 66 -14.27 4.75 14.05
C GLU A 66 -13.66 4.70 12.64
N ILE A 67 -12.54 5.40 12.43
CA ILE A 67 -11.86 5.41 11.13
C ILE A 67 -11.32 4.04 10.77
N HIS A 68 -10.77 3.28 11.72
CA HIS A 68 -10.30 1.91 11.48
C HIS A 68 -11.41 1.03 10.91
N THR A 69 -12.58 1.06 11.56
CA THR A 69 -13.74 0.27 11.17
C THR A 69 -14.27 0.73 9.80
N ASN A 70 -14.42 2.04 9.61
CA ASN A 70 -14.92 2.62 8.37
C ASN A 70 -13.99 2.36 7.19
N PHE A 71 -12.67 2.43 7.41
CA PHE A 71 -11.67 2.19 6.38
C PHE A 71 -11.69 0.74 5.89
N ILE A 72 -11.69 -0.24 6.80
CA ILE A 72 -11.78 -1.66 6.43
C ILE A 72 -13.08 -1.93 5.69
N LYS A 73 -14.20 -1.38 6.17
CA LYS A 73 -15.51 -1.51 5.53
C LYS A 73 -15.54 -0.86 4.14
N ALA A 74 -14.86 0.26 3.94
CA ALA A 74 -14.77 0.92 2.65
C ALA A 74 -13.94 0.11 1.64
N LEU A 75 -12.88 -0.56 2.09
CA LEU A 75 -12.07 -1.44 1.24
C LEU A 75 -12.81 -2.72 0.85
N ASP A 76 -13.50 -3.37 1.79
CA ASP A 76 -14.22 -4.63 1.52
C ASP A 76 -15.62 -4.63 2.14
N PRO A 77 -16.58 -3.88 1.57
CA PRO A 77 -17.93 -3.75 2.13
C PRO A 77 -18.70 -5.06 2.11
N SER A 78 -18.42 -5.93 1.13
CA SER A 78 -19.04 -7.24 0.97
C SER A 78 -18.35 -8.36 1.76
N LYS A 79 -17.21 -8.08 2.40
CA LYS A 79 -16.38 -9.05 3.13
C LYS A 79 -15.99 -10.26 2.27
N ARG A 80 -15.58 -10.02 1.03
CA ARG A 80 -15.25 -11.05 0.02
C ARG A 80 -13.76 -11.29 -0.14
N PHE A 81 -12.92 -10.35 0.29
CA PHE A 81 -11.49 -10.37 -0.01
C PHE A 81 -10.65 -10.64 1.23
N PHE A 82 -10.91 -9.95 2.34
CA PHE A 82 -10.08 -10.11 3.54
C PHE A 82 -10.36 -11.41 4.28
N LEU A 83 -9.28 -12.09 4.71
CA LEU A 83 -9.36 -13.22 5.61
C LEU A 83 -9.45 -12.77 7.06
N LYS A 84 -9.85 -13.69 7.95
CA LYS A 84 -9.90 -13.43 9.40
C LYS A 84 -8.52 -13.05 9.95
N GLU A 85 -7.47 -13.68 9.45
CA GLU A 85 -6.09 -13.39 9.83
C GLU A 85 -5.68 -11.97 9.45
N ASP A 86 -6.13 -11.48 8.28
CA ASP A 86 -5.86 -10.11 7.83
C ASP A 86 -6.53 -9.11 8.76
N ILE A 87 -7.81 -9.32 9.09
CA ILE A 87 -8.55 -8.48 10.03
C ILE A 87 -7.90 -8.48 11.42
N LYS A 88 -7.40 -9.64 11.88
CA LYS A 88 -6.67 -9.77 13.15
C LYS A 88 -5.33 -9.01 13.12
N GLN A 89 -4.66 -8.94 11.97
CA GLN A 89 -3.47 -8.11 11.82
C GLN A 89 -3.84 -6.63 11.90
N PHE A 90 -4.92 -6.22 11.24
CA PHE A 90 -5.40 -4.85 11.21
C PHE A 90 -5.86 -4.36 12.59
N SER A 91 -6.44 -5.23 13.42
CA SER A 91 -6.93 -4.84 14.75
C SER A 91 -5.82 -4.32 15.69
N LYS A 92 -4.54 -4.59 15.39
CA LYS A 92 -3.39 -4.05 16.14
C LYS A 92 -3.26 -2.52 16.03
N PHE A 93 -3.91 -1.91 15.05
CA PHE A 93 -3.89 -0.48 14.75
C PHE A 93 -5.16 0.25 15.20
N LYS A 94 -6.12 -0.47 15.80
CA LYS A 94 -7.47 0.04 16.10
C LYS A 94 -7.48 1.35 16.91
N HIS A 95 -6.51 1.54 17.80
CA HIS A 95 -6.36 2.73 18.66
C HIS A 95 -5.02 3.44 18.40
N LYS A 96 -4.52 3.42 17.16
CA LYS A 96 -3.22 4.01 16.81
C LYS A 96 -3.27 4.95 15.62
N LEU A 97 -4.42 5.07 14.97
CA LEU A 97 -4.53 5.82 13.73
C LEU A 97 -4.41 7.33 13.97
N ASP A 98 -4.86 7.82 15.12
CA ASP A 98 -4.70 9.20 15.56
C ASP A 98 -3.22 9.54 15.72
N ASP A 99 -2.44 8.67 16.36
CA ASP A 99 -0.99 8.80 16.47
C ASP A 99 -0.31 8.73 15.10
N GLU A 100 -0.74 7.82 14.23
CA GLU A 100 -0.21 7.75 12.87
C GLU A 100 -0.50 9.04 12.10
N ILE A 101 -1.71 9.58 12.17
CA ILE A 101 -2.10 10.84 11.51
C ILE A 101 -1.28 12.02 12.03
N LYS A 102 -1.16 12.18 13.36
CA LYS A 102 -0.37 13.25 14.00
C LYS A 102 1.09 13.21 13.57
N ASN A 103 1.66 12.01 13.43
CA ASN A 103 3.04 11.79 13.05
C ASN A 103 3.27 11.66 11.53
N GLN A 104 2.23 11.90 10.70
CA GLN A 104 2.30 11.72 9.24
C GLN A 104 2.79 10.32 8.83
N ASN A 105 2.43 9.32 9.63
CA ASN A 105 2.64 7.93 9.34
C ASN A 105 1.43 7.36 8.58
N ILE A 106 1.71 6.47 7.63
CA ILE A 106 0.71 5.81 6.78
C ILE A 106 0.87 4.30 6.78
N ASP A 107 1.53 3.74 7.79
CA ASP A 107 1.84 2.31 7.87
C ASP A 107 0.58 1.45 7.83
N PHE A 108 -0.46 1.79 8.59
CA PHE A 108 -1.73 1.04 8.54
C PHE A 108 -2.35 1.08 7.13
N TYR A 109 -2.37 2.25 6.50
CA TYR A 109 -2.88 2.43 5.13
C TYR A 109 -2.13 1.52 4.16
N LEU A 110 -0.79 1.55 4.17
CA LEU A 110 0.03 0.71 3.29
C LEU A 110 -0.21 -0.78 3.55
N ILE A 111 -0.27 -1.20 4.82
CA ILE A 111 -0.52 -2.60 5.19
C ILE A 111 -1.87 -3.07 4.64
N ALA A 112 -2.94 -2.32 4.89
CA ALA A 112 -4.30 -2.70 4.52
C ALA A 112 -4.51 -2.67 3.00
N VAL A 113 -4.04 -1.62 2.31
CA VAL A 113 -4.17 -1.50 0.85
C VAL A 113 -3.35 -2.55 0.12
N ASN A 114 -2.10 -2.80 0.54
CA ASN A 114 -1.29 -3.84 -0.08
C ASN A 114 -1.89 -5.22 0.15
N LYS A 115 -2.44 -5.49 1.34
CA LYS A 115 -3.14 -6.74 1.60
C LYS A 115 -4.39 -6.88 0.72
N PHE A 116 -5.16 -5.81 0.56
CA PHE A 116 -6.33 -5.80 -0.31
C PHE A 116 -5.96 -6.12 -1.77
N LYS A 117 -4.93 -5.44 -2.30
CA LYS A 117 -4.41 -5.71 -3.65
C LYS A 117 -3.96 -7.16 -3.80
N GLN A 118 -3.26 -7.71 -2.80
CA GLN A 118 -2.86 -9.11 -2.78
C GLN A 118 -4.08 -10.04 -2.89
N ARG A 119 -5.09 -9.86 -2.05
CA ARG A 119 -6.32 -10.69 -2.06
C ARG A 119 -7.10 -10.57 -3.36
N LEU A 120 -7.12 -9.38 -3.95
CA LEU A 120 -7.74 -9.15 -5.25
C LEU A 120 -7.06 -9.97 -6.34
N THR A 121 -5.72 -9.98 -6.37
CA THR A 121 -4.94 -10.79 -7.32
C THR A 121 -5.17 -12.29 -7.12
N GLU A 122 -5.09 -12.78 -5.89
CA GLU A 122 -5.36 -14.20 -5.55
C GLU A 122 -6.78 -14.61 -6.01
N THR A 123 -7.76 -13.75 -5.78
CA THR A 123 -9.15 -13.98 -6.19
C THR A 123 -9.29 -14.02 -7.71
N GLN A 124 -8.63 -13.11 -8.44
CA GLN A 124 -8.64 -13.11 -9.91
C GLN A 124 -8.04 -14.37 -10.50
N GLU A 125 -6.98 -14.91 -9.90
CA GLU A 125 -6.35 -16.15 -10.32
C GLU A 125 -7.28 -17.34 -10.07
N PHE A 126 -7.89 -17.41 -8.89
CA PHE A 126 -8.86 -18.46 -8.55
C PHE A 126 -10.06 -18.50 -9.52
N TYR A 127 -10.64 -17.34 -9.85
CA TYR A 127 -11.76 -17.29 -10.80
C TYR A 127 -11.41 -17.82 -12.18
N LYS A 128 -10.19 -17.53 -12.69
CA LYS A 128 -9.76 -18.03 -13.99
C LYS A 128 -9.64 -19.54 -14.04
N GLU A 129 -9.29 -20.18 -12.91
CA GLU A 129 -9.24 -21.63 -12.82
C GLU A 129 -10.64 -22.23 -12.74
N LEU A 130 -11.52 -21.65 -11.93
CA LEU A 130 -12.90 -22.11 -11.76
C LEU A 130 -13.69 -22.07 -13.08
N LEU A 131 -13.50 -21.01 -13.88
CA LEU A 131 -14.20 -20.81 -15.15
C LEU A 131 -13.73 -21.72 -16.30
N LYS A 132 -12.74 -22.60 -16.08
CA LYS A 132 -12.33 -23.59 -17.09
C LYS A 132 -13.37 -24.70 -17.23
N GLU A 133 -14.08 -25.01 -16.16
CA GLU A 133 -15.14 -26.01 -16.15
C GLU A 133 -16.50 -25.31 -16.36
N PRO A 134 -17.43 -25.92 -17.12
CA PRO A 134 -18.78 -25.40 -17.26
C PRO A 134 -19.55 -25.47 -15.93
N PHE A 135 -20.44 -24.52 -15.72
CA PHE A 135 -21.39 -24.56 -14.61
C PHE A 135 -22.52 -25.56 -14.91
N ASP A 136 -22.93 -26.32 -13.89
CA ASP A 136 -24.10 -27.21 -13.91
C ASP A 136 -25.40 -26.41 -13.65
#